data_AF-A0A0C9W012-F1
#
_entry.id   AF-A0A0C9W012-F1
#
_cell.length_a   1.000
_cell.length_b   1.000
_cell.length_c   1.000
_cell.angle_alpha   90.00
_cell.angle_beta   90.00
_cell.angle_gamma   90.00
#
_symmetry.space_group_name_H-M   'P 1'
#
loop_
_entity.id
_entity.type
_entity.pdbx_description
1 polymer ?
#
loop_
_entity_poly.entity_id
_entity_poly.type
_entity_poly.pdbx_seq_one_letter_code
_entity_poly.pdbx_strand_id
1 'polypeptide(L)'
;LPYLSPNPPPFSPTAKLTRERLDEINVNSSGFLWPEEVKLLEQVLELNQESLAFEDVDRGTLKESYFSSYIIPTKEHTPWVFKNISIPPGICQAVIEVLKLKIAAGVYEHSQ
;
A
#
# COMPACT_ATOMS: atom_id res chain seq x y z
N LEU A 1 -2.74 1.76 -21.62
CA LEU A 1 -1.44 1.29 -21.09
C LEU A 1 -0.37 2.29 -21.49
N PRO A 2 0.60 2.58 -20.61
CA PRO A 2 1.69 3.49 -20.94
C PRO A 2 2.56 2.91 -22.08
N TYR A 3 3.22 3.79 -22.83
CA TYR A 3 4.07 3.38 -23.95
C TYR A 3 5.35 2.70 -23.44
N LEU A 4 5.69 1.55 -24.03
CA LEU A 4 6.92 0.81 -23.73
C LEU A 4 7.91 0.99 -24.88
N SER A 5 9.16 1.31 -24.54
CA SER A 5 10.22 1.41 -25.55
C SER A 5 10.73 0.00 -25.86
N PRO A 6 10.89 -0.38 -27.14
CA PRO A 6 11.58 -1.63 -27.51
C PRO A 6 13.03 -1.66 -27.02
N ASN A 7 13.63 -0.49 -26.79
CA ASN A 7 14.97 -0.33 -26.23
C ASN A 7 14.84 0.52 -24.95
N PRO A 8 14.53 -0.10 -23.80
CA PRO A 8 14.35 0.62 -22.54
C PRO A 8 15.66 1.30 -22.12
N PRO A 9 15.63 2.56 -21.64
CA PRO A 9 16.79 3.19 -21.04
C PRO A 9 17.20 2.47 -19.74
N PRO A 10 18.42 2.69 -19.24
CA PRO A 10 18.79 2.21 -17.92
C PRO A 10 17.90 2.85 -16.84
N PHE A 11 17.55 2.08 -15.81
CA PHE A 11 16.71 2.52 -14.70
C PHE A 11 17.26 3.80 -14.04
N SER A 12 16.36 4.74 -13.78
CA SER A 12 16.63 5.95 -13.00
C SER A 12 15.74 5.97 -11.75
N PRO A 13 16.30 6.12 -10.54
CA PRO A 13 15.50 6.17 -9.32
C PRO A 13 14.49 7.31 -9.37
N THR A 14 13.24 6.99 -9.06
CA THR A 14 12.14 7.96 -8.91
C THR A 14 11.84 8.21 -7.44
N ALA A 15 10.99 9.19 -7.16
CA ALA A 15 10.60 9.51 -5.78
C ALA A 15 9.97 8.31 -5.04
N LYS A 16 9.26 7.42 -5.77
CA LYS A 16 8.56 6.26 -5.21
C LYS A 16 9.30 4.95 -5.44
N LEU A 17 9.84 4.73 -6.63
CA LEU A 17 10.63 3.54 -6.96
C LEU A 17 12.13 3.85 -6.82
N THR A 18 12.67 3.62 -5.62
CA THR A 18 14.12 3.76 -5.35
C THR A 18 14.86 2.48 -5.72
N ARG A 19 16.20 2.53 -5.73
CA ARG A 19 17.01 1.34 -6.05
C ARG A 19 16.83 0.23 -5.02
N GLU A 20 16.74 0.60 -3.75
CA GLU A 20 16.52 -0.34 -2.64
C GLU A 20 15.18 -1.06 -2.78
N ARG A 21 14.12 -0.32 -3.08
CA ARG A 21 12.77 -0.87 -3.34
C ARG A 21 12.74 -1.79 -4.56
N LEU A 22 13.49 -1.43 -5.60
CA LEU A 22 13.60 -2.27 -6.80
C LEU A 22 14.38 -3.57 -6.53
N ASP A 23 15.44 -3.49 -5.72
CA ASP A 23 16.22 -4.64 -5.31
C ASP A 23 15.41 -5.57 -4.38
N GLU A 24 14.52 -5.03 -3.53
CA GLU A 24 13.55 -5.79 -2.74
C GLU A 24 12.54 -6.56 -3.60
N ILE A 25 12.09 -5.99 -4.72
CA ILE A 25 11.20 -6.67 -5.68
C ILE A 25 11.90 -7.89 -6.30
N ASN A 26 13.23 -7.87 -6.40
CA ASN A 26 14.06 -9.00 -6.84
C ASN A 26 13.60 -9.60 -8.18
N VAL A 27 13.48 -8.73 -9.20
CA VAL A 27 12.86 -9.00 -10.50
C VAL A 27 13.43 -10.24 -11.22
N ASN A 28 14.72 -10.55 -11.05
CA ASN A 28 15.38 -11.68 -11.72
C ASN A 28 16.06 -12.63 -10.72
N SER A 29 15.35 -13.02 -9.68
CA SER A 29 15.88 -13.93 -8.64
C SER A 29 16.39 -15.29 -9.18
N SER A 30 15.81 -15.78 -10.27
CA SER A 30 16.16 -17.06 -10.90
C SER A 30 17.23 -16.95 -12.00
N GLY A 31 17.61 -15.73 -12.41
CA GLY A 31 18.51 -15.50 -13.54
C GLY A 31 17.95 -15.90 -14.91
N PHE A 32 16.64 -16.13 -15.01
CA PHE A 32 15.97 -16.53 -16.25
C PHE A 32 15.92 -15.40 -17.29
N LEU A 33 15.73 -14.16 -16.82
CA LEU A 33 15.54 -13.00 -17.69
C LEU A 33 16.86 -12.50 -18.27
N TRP A 34 16.83 -12.08 -19.53
CA TRP A 34 17.96 -11.41 -20.16
C TRP A 34 18.13 -9.98 -19.63
N PRO A 35 19.34 -9.39 -19.70
CA PRO A 35 19.56 -8.02 -19.22
C PRO A 35 18.60 -6.99 -19.83
N GLU A 36 18.21 -7.16 -21.09
CA GLU A 36 17.25 -6.32 -21.80
C GLU A 36 15.81 -6.50 -21.30
N GLU A 37 15.42 -7.72 -20.94
CA GLU A 37 14.11 -8.03 -20.37
C GLU A 37 13.97 -7.48 -18.94
N VAL A 38 15.06 -7.52 -18.16
CA VAL A 38 15.10 -6.88 -16.83
C VAL A 38 14.85 -5.38 -16.98
N LYS A 39 15.55 -4.70 -17.89
CA LYS A 39 15.33 -3.26 -18.15
C LYS A 39 13.90 -2.97 -18.60
N LEU A 40 13.30 -3.85 -19.39
CA LEU A 40 11.90 -3.70 -19.81
C LEU A 40 10.95 -3.76 -18.61
N LEU A 41 11.16 -4.71 -17.70
CA LEU A 41 10.37 -4.80 -16.46
C LEU A 41 10.60 -3.61 -15.53
N GLU A 42 11.84 -3.13 -15.41
CA GLU A 42 12.15 -1.90 -14.68
C GLU A 42 11.35 -0.70 -15.26
N GLN A 43 11.29 -0.57 -16.59
CA GLN A 43 10.47 0.46 -17.25
C GLN A 43 8.97 0.29 -16.97
N VAL A 44 8.45 -0.94 -16.96
CA VAL A 44 7.04 -1.21 -16.64
C VAL A 44 6.72 -0.80 -15.20
N LEU A 45 7.60 -1.12 -14.25
CA LEU A 45 7.44 -0.75 -12.83
C LEU A 45 7.50 0.77 -12.65
N GLU A 46 8.43 1.45 -13.31
CA GLU A 46 8.54 2.91 -13.28
C GLU A 46 7.26 3.58 -13.79
N LEU A 47 6.76 3.14 -14.95
CA LEU A 47 5.54 3.70 -15.55
C LEU A 47 4.28 3.46 -14.73
N ASN A 48 4.27 2.41 -13.90
CA ASN A 48 3.15 2.05 -13.03
C ASN A 48 3.46 2.24 -11.54
N GLN A 49 4.46 3.08 -11.21
CA GLN A 49 4.94 3.25 -9.84
C GLN A 49 3.84 3.66 -8.84
N GLU A 50 2.80 4.38 -9.31
CA GLU A 50 1.65 4.77 -8.48
C GLU A 50 0.81 3.59 -8.03
N SER A 51 0.83 2.48 -8.76
CA SER A 51 0.12 1.24 -8.41
C SER A 51 0.91 0.35 -7.46
N LEU A 52 2.18 0.67 -7.20
CA LEU A 52 3.01 -0.05 -6.24
C LEU A 52 2.77 0.53 -4.84
N ALA A 53 2.57 -0.35 -3.86
CA ALA A 53 2.40 0.05 -2.46
C ALA A 53 3.59 -0.44 -1.65
N PHE A 54 4.41 0.50 -1.16
CA PHE A 54 5.56 0.20 -0.30
C PHE A 54 5.24 0.53 1.16
N GLU A 55 4.43 1.57 1.39
CA GLU A 55 4.01 1.99 2.72
C GLU A 55 2.48 1.88 2.90
N ASP A 56 1.98 1.88 4.13
CA ASP A 56 0.53 1.80 4.40
C ASP A 56 -0.23 3.02 3.84
N VAL A 57 0.45 4.15 3.63
CA VAL A 57 -0.09 5.34 2.97
C VAL A 57 -0.26 5.19 1.46
N ASP A 58 0.48 4.28 0.82
CA ASP A 58 0.33 3.97 -0.61
C ASP A 58 -0.87 3.03 -0.86
N ARG A 59 -1.51 2.55 0.21
CA ARG A 59 -2.62 1.61 0.11
C ARG A 59 -3.80 2.29 -0.58
N GLY A 60 -4.14 1.80 -1.77
CA GLY A 60 -5.33 2.24 -2.49
C GLY A 60 -6.62 1.88 -1.75
N THR A 61 -7.63 2.73 -1.88
CA THR A 61 -9.02 2.47 -1.47
C THR A 61 -9.89 2.20 -2.70
N LEU A 62 -11.01 1.49 -2.49
CA LEU A 62 -11.99 1.33 -3.55
C LEU A 62 -12.65 2.67 -3.83
N LYS A 63 -12.70 3.07 -5.10
CA LYS A 63 -13.33 4.31 -5.51
C LYS A 63 -14.85 4.21 -5.34
N GLU A 64 -15.42 5.16 -4.60
CA GLU A 64 -16.86 5.22 -4.29
C GLU A 64 -17.75 5.29 -5.54
N SER A 65 -17.24 5.80 -6.66
CA SER A 65 -18.00 5.84 -7.92
C SER A 65 -18.28 4.46 -8.51
N TYR A 66 -17.51 3.44 -8.12
CA TYR A 66 -17.68 2.06 -8.58
C TYR A 66 -18.29 1.15 -7.52
N PHE A 67 -18.06 1.44 -6.24
CA PHE A 67 -18.51 0.61 -5.13
C PHE A 67 -19.25 1.46 -4.10
N SER A 68 -20.51 1.13 -3.84
CA SER A 68 -21.27 1.72 -2.73
C SER A 68 -20.73 1.24 -1.39
N SER A 69 -20.85 2.07 -0.36
CA SER A 69 -20.55 1.68 1.02
C SER A 69 -21.32 0.42 1.42
N TYR A 70 -20.66 -0.45 2.18
CA TYR A 70 -21.27 -1.68 2.67
C TYR A 70 -22.24 -1.39 3.82
N ILE A 71 -23.48 -1.87 3.70
CA ILE A 71 -24.48 -1.76 4.76
C ILE A 71 -24.44 -3.05 5.57
N ILE A 72 -24.08 -2.96 6.85
CA ILE A 72 -24.09 -4.09 7.77
C ILE A 72 -25.55 -4.39 8.16
N PRO A 73 -26.11 -5.56 7.82
CA PRO A 73 -27.49 -5.90 8.18
C PRO A 73 -27.58 -6.17 9.69
N THR A 74 -28.45 -5.43 10.38
CA THR A 74 -28.68 -5.57 11.82
C THR A 74 -30.05 -6.17 12.10
N LYS A 75 -30.17 -6.96 13.17
CA LYS A 75 -31.47 -7.31 13.78
C LYS A 75 -31.83 -6.25 14.82
N GLU A 76 -33.08 -6.23 15.28
CA GLU A 76 -33.46 -5.36 16.40
C GLU A 76 -32.60 -5.68 17.64
N HIS A 77 -31.83 -4.70 18.10
CA HIS A 77 -30.95 -4.80 19.26
C HIS A 77 -30.75 -3.42 19.87
N THR A 78 -30.41 -3.39 21.16
CA THR A 78 -29.97 -2.17 21.83
C THR A 78 -28.47 -2.00 21.62
N PRO A 79 -27.97 -0.81 21.24
CA PRO A 79 -26.54 -0.54 21.23
C PRO A 79 -25.93 -0.83 22.60
N TRP A 80 -24.77 -1.48 22.61
CA TRP A 80 -24.05 -1.83 23.83
C TRP A 80 -22.63 -1.29 23.77
N VAL A 81 -22.13 -0.81 24.90
CA VAL A 81 -20.76 -0.32 25.04
C VAL A 81 -20.08 -1.17 26.10
N PHE A 82 -19.02 -1.87 25.69
CA PHE A 82 -18.16 -2.60 26.61
C PHE A 82 -16.94 -1.75 26.96
N LYS A 83 -16.50 -1.80 28.23
CA LYS A 83 -15.32 -1.06 28.68
C LYS A 83 -14.07 -1.56 27.96
N ASN A 84 -13.27 -0.65 27.40
CA ASN A 84 -12.00 -0.98 26.76
C ASN A 84 -11.04 -1.67 27.74
N ILE A 85 -10.34 -2.68 27.24
CA ILE A 85 -9.27 -3.37 27.96
C ILE A 85 -8.08 -2.42 28.10
N SER A 86 -7.51 -2.33 29.30
CA SER A 86 -6.33 -1.51 29.56
C SER A 86 -5.14 -1.98 28.73
N ILE A 87 -4.48 -1.06 28.04
CA ILE A 87 -3.28 -1.34 27.25
C ILE A 87 -2.08 -1.42 28.22
N PRO A 88 -1.28 -2.49 28.18
CA PRO A 88 -0.06 -2.60 28.98
C PRO A 88 0.92 -1.45 28.68
N PRO A 89 1.58 -0.86 29.70
CA PRO A 89 2.47 0.30 29.50
C PRO A 89 3.60 0.04 28.49
N GLY A 90 4.15 -1.18 28.46
CA GLY A 90 5.27 -1.54 27.57
C GLY A 90 4.93 -1.54 26.08
N ILE A 91 3.65 -1.66 25.70
CA ILE A 91 3.22 -1.64 24.30
C ILE A 91 2.44 -0.37 23.94
N CYS A 92 2.16 0.50 24.91
CA CYS A 92 1.32 1.67 24.72
C CYS A 92 1.81 2.56 23.57
N GLN A 93 3.12 2.83 23.53
CA GLN A 93 3.73 3.66 22.49
C GLN A 93 3.59 3.05 21.09
N ALA A 94 3.85 1.75 20.95
CA ALA A 94 3.71 1.04 19.69
C ALA A 94 2.26 1.04 19.19
N VAL A 95 1.27 0.88 20.09
CA VAL A 95 -0.15 0.96 19.72
C VAL A 95 -0.51 2.36 19.23
N ILE A 96 -0.03 3.40 19.91
CA ILE A 96 -0.27 4.80 19.49
C ILE A 96 0.30 5.06 18.10
N GLU A 97 1.50 4.55 17.81
CA GLU A 97 2.14 4.69 16.48
C GLU A 97 1.31 4.01 15.39
N VAL A 98 0.84 2.78 15.62
CA VAL A 98 -0.04 2.07 14.68
C VAL A 98 -1.35 2.83 14.46
N LEU A 99 -1.95 3.39 15.52
CA LEU A 99 -3.17 4.19 15.38
C LEU A 99 -2.94 5.45 14.55
N LYS A 100 -1.82 6.16 14.77
CA LYS A 100 -1.46 7.34 13.98
C LYS A 100 -1.24 7.01 12.51
N LEU A 101 -0.56 5.89 12.22
CA LEU A 101 -0.36 5.42 10.84
C LEU A 101 -1.69 5.15 10.14
N LYS A 102 -2.61 4.45 10.81
CA LYS A 102 -3.93 4.14 10.24
C LYS A 102 -4.82 5.37 10.03
N ILE A 103 -4.70 6.38 10.91
CA ILE A 103 -5.37 7.68 10.72
C ILE A 103 -4.76 8.41 9.53
N ALA A 104 -3.42 8.46 9.43
CA ALA A 104 -2.73 9.10 8.31
C ALA A 104 -3.05 8.42 6.96
N ALA A 105 -3.21 7.10 6.94
CA ALA A 105 -3.65 6.33 5.78
C ALA A 105 -5.16 6.48 5.48
N GLY A 106 -5.92 7.23 6.29
CA GLY A 106 -7.35 7.45 6.10
C GLY A 106 -8.24 6.22 6.38
N VAL A 107 -7.69 5.19 7.03
CA VAL A 107 -8.44 3.96 7.39
C VAL A 107 -9.31 4.19 8.62
N TYR A 108 -8.82 4.99 9.58
CA TYR A 108 -9.54 5.32 10.81
C TYR A 108 -9.91 6.80 10.85
N GLU A 109 -11.15 7.06 11.25
CA GLU A 109 -11.69 8.40 11.46
C GLU A 109 -12.16 8.57 12.90
N HIS A 110 -12.27 9.84 13.33
CA HIS A 110 -12.79 10.14 14.65
C HIS A 110 -14.31 10.01 14.64
N SER A 111 -14.86 9.24 15.58
CA SER A 111 -16.29 9.10 15.80
C SER A 111 -16.61 9.46 17.24
N GLN A 112 -17.71 10.20 17.44
CA GLN A 112 -18.26 10.54 18.75
C GLN A 112 -19.31 9.52 19.20
#